data_AF-A0A316QYX6-F1
#
_entry.id   AF-A0A316QYX6-F1
#
_cell.length_a   1.000
_cell.length_b   1.000
_cell.length_c   1.000
_cell.angle_alpha   90.00
_cell.angle_beta   90.00
_cell.angle_gamma   90.00
#
_symmetry.space_group_name_H-M   'P 1'
#
loop_
_entity.id
_entity.type
_entity.pdbx_description
1 polymer ?
#
loop_
_entity_poly.entity_id
_entity_poly.type
_entity_poly.pdbx_seq_one_letter_code
_entity_poly.pdbx_strand_id
1 'polypeptide(L)'
;MKKVLGICEKPSISVYAHHGYINAIMQNEEHTNDVLYSLLIQNFENQNWTFDGEDTKLCIKSSHQIIKSKKYSRNNEAFLIRNCNAVDEICVEIEKWTFTQGDSVFNVILTDDNYRKCCKEDYNIIRIGIVKNSGLYYKVDGKYRKVPSLSAKEIKTIRLIKNINKLKIYVVLDDGKTLEIVNEIIDSQIKVSKIGINVNAGENQYYNWLFMNYMQTYYTEEDKVVCYDYYDLPERNFSHHILNHFLLYRDETIRTIEVLWKNVLNFCKMNIQSGRYIQIMLNEFYIPNRAFYNKENYFHANLLYGIDEEKQEIYILGYNDKYKLSCSVISFEIFLKAVSTNYNDIIRTIEYSPNNTECFFDLKTFLYQLECYLASKNPTENENNILPQKKGVYGIYVYGKFVNTELGRKRLFTDARIAFLINEKFKLMKERIRFLFDREYLKETDYKILLGKIDFLLKLSDKLKLYVIKNRVKESQTSKNAIVNLVQQINIDEYDFIMSLILNLKSLCFHV
;
A
#
# COMPACT_ATOMS: atom_id res chain seq x y z
N MET A 1 -1.80 28.63 -3.71
CA MET A 1 -0.97 27.40 -3.67
C MET A 1 -1.84 26.21 -3.31
N LYS A 2 -1.78 25.13 -4.09
CA LYS A 2 -2.59 23.91 -3.91
C LYS A 2 -1.68 22.69 -3.81
N LYS A 3 -1.88 21.86 -2.79
CA LYS A 3 -1.22 20.56 -2.65
C LYS A 3 -2.21 19.54 -2.12
N VAL A 4 -2.38 18.44 -2.85
CA VAL A 4 -3.22 17.29 -2.47
C VAL A 4 -2.35 16.05 -2.59
N LEU A 5 -2.24 15.29 -1.51
CA LEU A 5 -1.48 14.05 -1.44
C LEU A 5 -2.37 12.88 -1.88
N GLY A 6 -1.79 11.88 -2.52
CA GLY A 6 -2.53 10.72 -3.04
C GLY A 6 -3.08 9.82 -1.93
N ILE A 7 -4.37 9.50 -1.96
CA ILE A 7 -4.98 8.51 -1.07
C ILE A 7 -5.80 7.49 -1.88
N CYS A 8 -5.95 6.29 -1.33
CA CYS A 8 -6.99 5.36 -1.73
C CYS A 8 -8.29 5.72 -0.99
N GLU A 9 -9.31 6.14 -1.72
CA GLU A 9 -10.60 6.53 -1.12
C GLU A 9 -11.36 5.36 -0.51
N LYS A 10 -11.05 4.14 -0.96
CA LYS A 10 -11.71 2.88 -0.54
C LYS A 10 -10.66 1.84 -0.18
N PRO A 11 -9.91 2.06 0.91
CA PRO A 11 -8.89 1.11 1.34
C PRO A 11 -9.53 -0.25 1.67
N SER A 12 -8.77 -1.32 1.46
CA SER A 12 -9.24 -2.69 1.77
C SER A 12 -9.56 -2.92 3.25
N ILE A 13 -8.99 -2.09 4.14
CA ILE A 13 -9.20 -2.10 5.58
C ILE A 13 -9.67 -0.71 5.98
N SER A 14 -10.85 -0.62 6.60
CA SER A 14 -11.61 0.64 6.69
C SER A 14 -12.61 0.68 7.85
N VAL A 15 -12.79 -0.39 8.62
CA VAL A 15 -13.79 -0.42 9.70
C VAL A 15 -13.46 0.57 10.82
N TYR A 16 -12.19 0.66 11.21
CA TYR A 16 -11.72 1.63 12.19
C TYR A 16 -10.79 2.66 11.57
N ALA A 17 -10.88 3.90 12.09
CA ALA A 17 -10.16 5.06 11.57
C ALA A 17 -8.64 4.85 11.54
N HIS A 18 -8.08 4.28 12.62
CA HIS A 18 -6.64 4.08 12.77
C HIS A 18 -6.09 3.14 11.68
N HIS A 19 -6.78 2.05 11.36
CA HIS A 19 -6.40 1.22 10.20
C HIS A 19 -6.76 1.87 8.86
N GLY A 20 -7.94 2.47 8.76
CA GLY A 20 -8.49 3.03 7.52
C GLY A 20 -7.64 4.14 6.91
N TYR A 21 -7.17 5.07 7.74
CA TYR A 21 -6.34 6.18 7.27
C TYR A 21 -4.97 5.73 6.79
N ILE A 22 -4.35 4.82 7.53
CA ILE A 22 -3.04 4.28 7.18
C ILE A 22 -3.11 3.46 5.89
N ASN A 23 -4.13 2.63 5.75
CA ASN A 23 -4.37 1.91 4.51
C ASN A 23 -4.74 2.83 3.35
N ALA A 24 -5.45 3.93 3.59
CA ALA A 24 -5.72 4.93 2.54
C ALA A 24 -4.42 5.54 2.00
N ILE A 25 -3.44 5.82 2.86
CA ILE A 25 -2.12 6.33 2.43
C ILE A 25 -1.35 5.22 1.69
N MET A 26 -1.21 4.04 2.28
CA MET A 26 -0.37 2.97 1.73
C MET A 26 -0.93 2.36 0.42
N GLN A 27 -2.26 2.32 0.26
CA GLN A 27 -2.94 1.77 -0.92
C GLN A 27 -3.15 2.79 -2.05
N ASN A 28 -2.57 3.98 -1.96
CA ASN A 28 -2.75 4.96 -3.02
C ASN A 28 -2.22 4.43 -4.37
N GLU A 29 -2.67 5.04 -5.46
CA GLU A 29 -2.30 4.63 -6.84
C GLU A 29 -0.88 5.07 -7.24
N GLU A 30 -0.16 5.78 -6.37
CA GLU A 30 1.26 6.07 -6.56
C GLU A 30 2.14 4.90 -6.12
N HIS A 31 1.62 3.99 -5.30
CA HIS A 31 2.39 2.88 -4.72
C HIS A 31 1.86 1.49 -5.08
N THR A 32 0.57 1.36 -5.40
CA THR A 32 -0.08 0.03 -5.59
C THR A 32 -0.73 -0.18 -6.95
N ASN A 33 -0.45 0.70 -7.91
CA ASN A 33 -1.03 0.64 -9.25
C ASN A 33 -0.39 -0.46 -10.11
N ASP A 34 -1.15 -1.00 -11.06
CA ASP A 34 -0.69 -1.98 -12.04
C ASP A 34 0.22 -1.34 -13.11
N VAL A 35 0.15 -0.02 -13.30
CA VAL A 35 1.06 0.77 -14.15
C VAL A 35 2.38 0.96 -13.42
N LEU A 36 3.41 0.25 -13.87
CA LEU A 36 4.77 0.39 -13.35
C LEU A 36 5.49 1.59 -13.97
N TYR A 37 5.38 1.74 -15.28
CA TYR A 37 6.03 2.83 -16.02
C TYR A 37 5.06 3.45 -17.02
N SER A 38 5.05 4.78 -17.11
CA SER A 38 4.48 5.55 -18.22
C SER A 38 5.60 6.35 -18.85
N LEU A 39 5.87 6.09 -20.12
CA LEU A 39 7.02 6.61 -20.85
C LEU A 39 6.58 7.33 -22.11
N LEU A 40 7.38 8.32 -22.51
CA LEU A 40 7.30 8.95 -23.81
C LEU A 40 8.64 8.75 -24.54
N ILE A 41 8.65 7.82 -25.50
CA ILE A 41 9.82 7.52 -26.32
C ILE A 41 9.73 8.30 -27.63
N GLN A 42 10.71 9.15 -27.91
CA GLN A 42 10.71 9.94 -29.14
C GLN A 42 10.80 9.05 -30.38
N ASN A 43 10.04 9.39 -31.42
CA ASN A 43 9.96 8.66 -32.69
C ASN A 43 9.60 7.17 -32.54
N PHE A 44 8.87 6.79 -31.49
CA PHE A 44 8.51 5.40 -31.21
C PHE A 44 7.84 4.70 -32.41
N GLU A 45 6.86 5.37 -33.04
CA GLU A 45 6.08 4.83 -34.17
C GLU A 45 6.90 4.60 -35.45
N ASN A 46 8.05 5.29 -35.60
CA ASN A 46 8.91 5.19 -36.78
C ASN A 46 9.91 4.03 -36.69
N GLN A 47 9.81 3.20 -35.66
CA GLN A 47 10.79 2.17 -35.32
C GLN A 47 10.09 0.84 -35.01
N ASN A 48 10.77 -0.27 -35.30
CA ASN A 48 10.26 -1.61 -35.04
C ASN A 48 10.71 -2.08 -33.65
N TRP A 49 9.81 -1.95 -32.67
CA TRP A 49 10.06 -2.35 -31.28
C TRP A 49 9.59 -3.77 -30.98
N THR A 50 10.36 -4.45 -30.13
CA THR A 50 10.00 -5.70 -29.49
C THR A 50 9.85 -5.45 -27.99
N PHE A 51 8.69 -5.83 -27.45
CA PHE A 51 8.47 -5.89 -26.02
C PHE A 51 8.68 -7.32 -25.54
N ASP A 52 9.45 -7.49 -24.46
CA ASP A 52 9.73 -8.78 -23.87
C ASP A 52 9.64 -8.68 -22.33
N GLY A 53 8.64 -9.36 -21.77
CA GLY A 53 8.30 -9.33 -20.35
C GLY A 53 7.44 -10.53 -19.98
N GLU A 54 7.63 -11.05 -18.76
CA GLU A 54 6.98 -12.29 -18.31
C GLU A 54 5.62 -12.00 -17.65
N ASP A 55 5.62 -11.31 -16.49
CA ASP A 55 4.40 -10.85 -15.82
C ASP A 55 4.03 -9.40 -16.16
N THR A 56 4.65 -8.86 -17.22
CA THR A 56 4.43 -7.50 -17.68
C THR A 56 3.83 -7.46 -19.08
N LYS A 57 3.14 -6.37 -19.38
CA LYS A 57 2.58 -6.10 -20.70
C LYS A 57 2.81 -4.65 -21.08
N LEU A 58 3.06 -4.43 -22.36
CA LEU A 58 3.06 -3.10 -22.95
C LEU A 58 1.65 -2.74 -23.43
N CYS A 59 1.22 -1.53 -23.11
CA CYS A 59 0.02 -0.91 -23.65
C CYS A 59 0.42 0.43 -24.25
N ILE A 60 0.05 0.70 -25.50
CA ILE A 60 0.27 1.99 -26.14
C ILE A 60 -1.04 2.77 -26.07
N LYS A 61 -0.99 3.99 -25.52
CA LYS A 61 -2.14 4.91 -25.49
C LYS A 61 -1.69 6.27 -25.98
N SER A 62 -2.24 6.73 -27.10
CA SER A 62 -1.75 7.93 -27.78
C SER A 62 -0.24 7.79 -28.04
N SER A 63 0.59 8.69 -27.52
CA SER A 63 2.05 8.64 -27.64
C SER A 63 2.75 7.89 -26.51
N HIS A 64 2.02 7.40 -25.50
CA HIS A 64 2.58 6.85 -24.28
C HIS A 64 2.80 5.34 -24.33
N GLN A 65 3.98 4.90 -23.91
CA GLN A 65 4.32 3.51 -23.70
C GLN A 65 4.12 3.17 -22.22
N ILE A 66 3.06 2.41 -21.93
CA ILE A 66 2.65 2.08 -20.57
C ILE A 66 3.00 0.62 -20.29
N ILE A 67 3.95 0.40 -19.37
CA ILE A 67 4.33 -0.93 -18.91
C ILE A 67 3.52 -1.24 -17.66
N LYS A 68 2.71 -2.30 -17.73
CA LYS A 68 1.87 -2.78 -16.63
C LYS A 68 2.34 -4.13 -16.14
N SER A 69 2.18 -4.43 -14.85
CA SER A 69 2.37 -5.78 -14.31
C SER A 69 1.05 -6.43 -13.90
N LYS A 70 1.07 -7.76 -13.75
CA LYS A 70 0.07 -8.44 -12.91
C LYS A 70 0.17 -7.90 -11.48
N LYS A 71 -0.97 -7.80 -10.79
CA LYS A 71 -1.09 -7.19 -9.45
C LYS A 71 -0.12 -7.75 -8.40
N TYR A 72 0.12 -9.07 -8.44
CA TYR A 72 0.93 -9.80 -7.45
C TYR A 72 2.22 -10.40 -8.03
N SER A 73 2.65 -9.93 -9.21
CA SER A 73 3.85 -10.42 -9.90
C SER A 73 5.09 -10.41 -9.00
N ARG A 74 5.94 -11.42 -9.13
CA ARG A 74 7.28 -11.42 -8.52
C ARG A 74 8.33 -10.84 -9.45
N ASN A 75 8.29 -11.26 -10.71
CA ASN A 75 9.22 -10.80 -11.73
C ASN A 75 8.53 -9.81 -12.66
N ASN A 76 8.83 -8.53 -12.53
CA ASN A 76 8.35 -7.52 -13.47
C ASN A 76 9.47 -6.90 -14.32
N GLU A 77 10.58 -7.62 -14.48
CA GLU A 77 11.57 -7.25 -15.46
C GLU A 77 10.95 -7.21 -16.85
N ALA A 78 11.19 -6.13 -17.57
CA ALA A 78 10.73 -5.95 -18.92
C ALA A 78 11.78 -5.27 -19.79
N PHE A 79 11.76 -5.62 -21.07
CA PHE A 79 12.58 -5.04 -22.12
C PHE A 79 11.67 -4.44 -23.17
N LEU A 80 12.04 -3.26 -23.66
CA LEU A 80 11.47 -2.66 -24.85
C LEU A 80 12.64 -2.21 -25.73
N ILE A 81 12.89 -2.98 -26.79
CA ILE A 81 14.14 -2.93 -27.55
C ILE A 81 13.88 -2.92 -29.05
N ARG A 82 14.85 -2.42 -29.82
CA ARG A 82 14.87 -2.48 -31.28
C ARG A 82 16.30 -2.70 -31.78
N ASN A 83 16.45 -2.93 -33.08
CA ASN A 83 17.77 -2.98 -33.72
C ASN A 83 18.47 -1.62 -33.57
N CYS A 84 19.77 -1.65 -33.31
CA CYS A 84 20.63 -0.49 -33.21
C CYS A 84 21.38 -0.26 -34.51
N ASN A 85 21.29 0.95 -35.04
CA ASN A 85 22.01 1.38 -36.23
C ASN A 85 23.46 1.81 -35.90
N ALA A 86 24.28 2.00 -36.94
CA ALA A 86 25.64 2.53 -36.79
C ALA A 86 25.63 3.93 -36.12
N VAL A 87 24.71 4.79 -36.57
CA VAL A 87 24.35 6.06 -35.93
C VAL A 87 22.91 5.93 -35.45
N ASP A 88 22.69 6.16 -34.16
CA ASP A 88 21.39 5.91 -33.55
C ASP A 88 21.13 6.78 -32.31
N GLU A 89 19.86 6.95 -31.98
CA GLU A 89 19.41 7.75 -30.85
C GLU A 89 18.18 7.13 -30.17
N ILE A 90 18.16 7.22 -28.84
CA ILE A 90 16.96 7.00 -28.04
C ILE A 90 16.82 8.13 -27.03
N CYS A 91 15.62 8.69 -26.92
CA CYS A 91 15.27 9.71 -25.95
C CYS A 91 13.98 9.27 -25.27
N VAL A 92 14.03 9.08 -23.94
CA VAL A 92 12.92 8.56 -23.15
C VAL A 92 12.63 9.49 -21.99
N GLU A 93 11.42 10.02 -21.95
CA GLU A 93 10.87 10.75 -20.81
C GLU A 93 10.07 9.79 -19.92
N ILE A 94 10.30 9.87 -18.61
CA ILE A 94 9.68 9.04 -17.58
C ILE A 94 8.61 9.89 -16.90
N GLU A 95 7.35 9.71 -17.30
CA GLU A 95 6.24 10.48 -16.72
C GLU A 95 5.71 9.86 -15.42
N LYS A 96 5.72 8.53 -15.35
CA LYS A 96 5.30 7.79 -14.16
C LYS A 96 6.22 6.61 -13.92
N TRP A 97 6.58 6.43 -12.66
CA TRP A 97 7.31 5.26 -12.17
C TRP A 97 6.74 4.84 -10.81
N THR A 98 5.97 3.76 -10.80
CA THR A 98 5.40 3.13 -9.60
C THR A 98 6.31 2.01 -9.14
N PHE A 99 6.78 2.10 -7.91
CA PHE A 99 7.60 1.07 -7.27
C PHE A 99 7.41 1.21 -5.76
N THR A 100 7.74 0.15 -5.04
CA THR A 100 7.85 0.19 -3.58
C THR A 100 9.23 -0.29 -3.10
N GLN A 101 10.01 -0.94 -3.98
CA GLN A 101 11.39 -1.34 -3.74
C GLN A 101 12.39 -0.22 -4.00
N GLY A 102 13.41 -0.14 -3.14
CA GLY A 102 14.41 0.93 -3.18
C GLY A 102 15.44 0.75 -4.29
N ASP A 103 15.61 -0.49 -4.75
CA ASP A 103 16.52 -0.89 -5.80
C ASP A 103 15.87 -0.95 -7.19
N SER A 104 14.59 -0.56 -7.30
CA SER A 104 13.90 -0.47 -8.59
C SER A 104 14.74 0.30 -9.61
N VAL A 105 14.82 -0.23 -10.83
CA VAL A 105 15.68 0.29 -11.90
C VAL A 105 14.92 0.68 -13.16
N PHE A 106 15.38 1.76 -13.77
CA PHE A 106 15.07 2.15 -15.14
C PHE A 106 16.37 2.33 -15.91
N ASN A 107 16.63 1.48 -16.90
CA ASN A 107 17.85 1.51 -17.71
C ASN A 107 17.54 1.86 -19.17
N VAL A 108 18.37 2.71 -19.77
CA VAL A 108 18.56 2.80 -21.22
C VAL A 108 19.83 2.03 -21.57
N ILE A 109 19.74 1.11 -22.53
CA ILE A 109 20.78 0.13 -22.81
C ILE A 109 21.18 0.09 -24.30
N LEU A 110 22.46 -0.21 -24.54
CA LEU A 110 22.98 -0.72 -25.80
C LEU A 110 23.60 -2.09 -25.54
N THR A 111 23.25 -3.09 -26.33
CA THR A 111 23.62 -4.48 -26.06
C THR A 111 23.63 -5.33 -27.34
N ASP A 112 24.10 -6.56 -27.23
CA ASP A 112 23.98 -7.60 -28.25
C ASP A 112 22.55 -8.19 -28.33
N ASP A 113 22.30 -9.05 -29.31
CA ASP A 113 21.01 -9.74 -29.56
C ASP A 113 20.56 -10.60 -28.38
N ASN A 114 21.49 -11.08 -27.55
CA ASN A 114 21.21 -11.82 -26.32
C ASN A 114 21.08 -10.88 -25.10
N TYR A 115 20.25 -9.84 -25.23
CA TYR A 115 20.10 -8.76 -24.25
C TYR A 115 19.75 -9.24 -22.84
N ARG A 116 18.96 -10.33 -22.70
CA ARG A 116 18.64 -10.92 -21.38
C ARG A 116 19.88 -11.42 -20.66
N LYS A 117 20.68 -12.24 -21.34
CA LYS A 117 21.91 -12.80 -20.78
C LYS A 117 22.93 -11.68 -20.52
N CYS A 118 23.07 -10.74 -21.46
CA CYS A 118 23.93 -9.55 -21.32
C CYS A 118 23.54 -8.71 -20.09
N CYS A 119 22.24 -8.49 -19.85
CA CYS A 119 21.78 -7.72 -18.69
C CYS A 119 21.99 -8.44 -17.36
N LYS A 120 21.76 -9.76 -17.33
CA LYS A 120 21.85 -10.59 -16.12
C LYS A 120 23.29 -10.86 -15.69
N GLU A 121 24.15 -11.22 -16.64
CA GLU A 121 25.56 -11.52 -16.41
C GLU A 121 26.45 -10.29 -16.59
N ASP A 122 25.84 -9.15 -16.96
CA ASP A 122 26.49 -7.85 -17.02
C ASP A 122 27.70 -7.80 -17.99
N TYR A 123 27.56 -8.43 -19.16
CA TYR A 123 28.55 -8.45 -20.25
C TYR A 123 27.96 -7.90 -21.56
N ASN A 124 28.82 -7.41 -22.47
CA ASN A 124 28.42 -6.81 -23.77
C ASN A 124 27.29 -5.78 -23.66
N ILE A 125 27.30 -4.98 -22.59
CA ILE A 125 26.25 -4.02 -22.31
C ILE A 125 26.84 -2.67 -21.91
N ILE A 126 26.32 -1.65 -22.56
CA ILE A 126 26.40 -0.27 -22.12
C ILE A 126 25.05 0.07 -21.51
N ARG A 127 25.04 0.66 -20.33
CA ARG A 127 23.80 1.07 -19.67
C ARG A 127 23.96 2.40 -18.98
N ILE A 128 22.90 3.19 -19.04
CA ILE A 128 22.66 4.27 -18.10
C ILE A 128 21.36 3.97 -17.38
N GLY A 129 21.43 3.96 -16.06
CA GLY A 129 20.39 3.43 -15.20
C GLY A 129 20.09 4.36 -14.06
N ILE A 130 18.82 4.60 -13.80
CA ILE A 130 18.35 5.21 -12.56
C ILE A 130 18.03 4.06 -11.61
N VAL A 131 18.59 4.09 -10.41
CA VAL A 131 18.24 3.22 -9.29
C VAL A 131 17.54 4.09 -8.27
N LYS A 132 16.32 3.73 -7.84
CA LYS A 132 15.44 4.68 -7.16
C LYS A 132 16.04 5.37 -5.94
N ASN A 133 16.58 4.61 -4.98
CA ASN A 133 17.13 5.19 -3.75
C ASN A 133 18.61 5.56 -3.88
N SER A 134 19.25 5.21 -5.00
CA SER A 134 20.70 5.33 -5.17
C SER A 134 21.11 6.39 -6.20
N GLY A 135 20.20 6.82 -7.09
CA GLY A 135 20.45 7.85 -8.10
C GLY A 135 20.87 7.26 -9.45
N LEU A 136 21.64 8.03 -10.22
CA LEU A 136 22.04 7.70 -11.58
C LEU A 136 23.38 6.97 -11.65
N TYR A 137 23.43 5.90 -12.44
CA TYR A 137 24.60 5.07 -12.69
C TYR A 137 24.80 4.89 -14.19
N TYR A 138 26.04 4.74 -14.62
CA TYR A 138 26.34 4.34 -15.99
C TYR A 138 27.50 3.35 -16.07
N LYS A 139 27.55 2.62 -17.18
CA LYS A 139 28.57 1.63 -17.51
C LYS A 139 28.81 1.64 -19.02
N VAL A 140 30.05 1.85 -19.45
CA VAL A 140 30.45 1.90 -20.87
C VAL A 140 31.59 0.93 -21.19
N ASP A 141 32.44 0.60 -20.21
CA ASP A 141 33.72 -0.13 -20.35
C ASP A 141 33.84 -1.29 -19.35
N GLY A 142 32.73 -1.91 -18.96
CA GLY A 142 32.73 -2.92 -17.91
C GLY A 142 32.68 -2.35 -16.48
N LYS A 143 32.87 -1.04 -16.27
CA LYS A 143 32.88 -0.42 -14.94
C LYS A 143 31.65 0.43 -14.66
N TYR A 144 31.00 0.18 -13.52
CA TYR A 144 29.95 1.06 -13.00
C TYR A 144 30.52 2.33 -12.42
N ARG A 145 29.91 3.46 -12.78
CA ARG A 145 30.19 4.78 -12.24
C ARG A 145 28.88 5.39 -11.75
N LYS A 146 28.87 5.89 -10.51
CA LYS A 146 27.77 6.66 -9.96
C LYS A 146 27.94 8.13 -10.33
N VAL A 147 26.87 8.79 -10.76
CA VAL A 147 26.85 10.25 -10.93
C VAL A 147 26.58 10.89 -9.57
N PRO A 148 27.51 11.67 -9.00
CA PRO A 148 27.30 12.30 -7.69
C PRO A 148 26.14 13.30 -7.70
N SER A 149 25.48 13.44 -6.54
CA SER A 149 24.52 14.52 -6.26
C SER A 149 23.27 14.59 -7.16
N LEU A 150 22.90 13.49 -7.82
CA LEU A 150 21.68 13.42 -8.62
C LEU A 150 20.67 12.44 -8.01
N SER A 151 19.52 12.95 -7.57
CA SER A 151 18.44 12.12 -7.05
C SER A 151 17.65 11.50 -8.20
N ALA A 152 17.24 10.24 -8.05
CA ALA A 152 16.37 9.58 -9.02
C ALA A 152 15.04 10.31 -9.22
N LYS A 153 14.58 11.06 -8.21
CA LYS A 153 13.33 11.82 -8.28
C LYS A 153 13.43 13.07 -9.16
N GLU A 154 14.64 13.56 -9.42
CA GLU A 154 14.87 14.80 -10.19
C GLU A 154 15.03 14.52 -11.69
N ILE A 155 15.23 13.26 -12.09
CA ILE A 155 15.56 12.88 -13.46
C ILE A 155 14.28 12.59 -14.23
N LYS A 156 14.04 13.40 -15.26
CA LYS A 156 12.84 13.32 -16.08
C LYS A 156 13.06 12.61 -17.40
N THR A 157 14.21 12.84 -18.05
CA THR A 157 14.51 12.30 -19.38
C THR A 157 15.92 11.74 -19.44
N ILE A 158 16.09 10.62 -20.14
CA ILE A 158 17.39 10.08 -20.54
C ILE A 158 17.49 10.09 -22.06
N ARG A 159 18.57 10.66 -22.59
CA ARG A 159 18.88 10.69 -24.02
C ARG A 159 20.24 10.06 -24.28
N LEU A 160 20.27 9.02 -25.10
CA LEU A 160 21.49 8.33 -25.52
C LEU A 160 21.67 8.48 -27.03
N ILE A 161 22.86 8.89 -27.45
CA ILE A 161 23.25 9.08 -28.85
C ILE A 161 24.50 8.26 -29.14
N LYS A 162 24.42 7.38 -30.14
CA LYS A 162 25.54 6.58 -30.64
C LYS A 162 25.93 7.08 -32.03
N ASN A 163 27.21 7.39 -32.22
CA ASN A 163 27.80 7.80 -33.50
C ASN A 163 28.97 6.88 -33.85
N ILE A 164 28.73 5.83 -34.64
CA ILE A 164 29.72 4.81 -35.04
C ILE A 164 30.39 4.19 -33.80
N ASN A 165 31.50 4.79 -33.32
CA ASN A 165 32.28 4.35 -32.16
C ASN A 165 32.26 5.34 -30.99
N LYS A 166 31.39 6.36 -31.03
CA LYS A 166 31.30 7.38 -29.96
C LYS A 166 29.92 7.36 -29.33
N LEU A 167 29.89 7.49 -28.01
CA LEU A 167 28.68 7.53 -27.21
C LEU A 167 28.55 8.89 -26.52
N LYS A 168 27.35 9.47 -26.57
CA LYS A 168 26.97 10.60 -25.73
C LYS A 168 25.70 10.28 -24.97
N ILE A 169 25.67 10.64 -23.69
CA ILE A 169 24.48 10.48 -22.86
C ILE A 169 24.17 11.77 -22.12
N TYR A 170 22.91 12.17 -22.17
CA TYR A 170 22.39 13.33 -21.47
C TYR A 170 21.22 12.92 -20.58
N VAL A 171 21.03 13.68 -19.50
CA VAL A 171 19.82 13.63 -18.68
C VAL A 171 19.19 15.01 -18.59
N VAL A 172 17.86 15.06 -18.58
CA VAL A 172 17.09 16.29 -18.35
C VAL A 172 16.41 16.17 -17.00
N LEU A 173 16.53 17.20 -16.18
CA LEU A 173 15.94 17.25 -14.85
C LEU A 173 14.52 17.84 -14.87
N ASP A 174 13.79 17.71 -13.77
CA ASP A 174 12.43 18.25 -13.61
C ASP A 174 12.35 19.77 -13.77
N ASP A 175 13.43 20.49 -13.46
CA ASP A 175 13.55 21.95 -13.66
C ASP A 175 13.90 22.32 -15.12
N GLY A 176 14.06 21.33 -15.99
CA GLY A 176 14.42 21.49 -17.41
C GLY A 176 15.93 21.55 -17.68
N LYS A 177 16.78 21.51 -16.66
CA LYS A 177 18.24 21.55 -16.84
C LYS A 177 18.72 20.28 -17.54
N THR A 178 19.53 20.44 -18.59
CA THR A 178 20.20 19.32 -19.29
C THR A 178 21.63 19.15 -18.79
N LEU A 179 22.03 17.91 -18.50
CA LEU A 179 23.38 17.54 -18.09
C LEU A 179 23.99 16.53 -19.08
N GLU A 180 25.22 16.75 -19.53
CA GLU A 180 26.01 15.74 -20.25
C GLU A 180 26.69 14.81 -19.22
N ILE A 181 26.42 13.51 -19.30
CA ILE A 181 26.90 12.50 -18.35
C ILE A 181 28.05 11.69 -18.93
N VAL A 182 27.96 11.33 -20.21
CA VAL A 182 28.95 10.50 -20.91
C VAL A 182 29.27 11.13 -22.24
N ASN A 183 30.56 11.11 -22.60
CA ASN A 183 31.08 11.53 -23.90
C ASN A 183 32.37 10.77 -24.19
N GLU A 184 32.24 9.51 -24.59
CA GLU A 184 33.33 8.54 -24.61
C GLU A 184 33.36 7.73 -25.92
N ILE A 185 34.51 7.12 -26.21
CA ILE A 185 34.65 6.14 -27.30
C ILE A 185 34.18 4.78 -26.77
N ILE A 186 33.34 4.11 -27.54
CA ILE A 186 32.86 2.76 -27.25
C ILE A 186 34.02 1.78 -27.46
N ASP A 187 34.26 0.92 -26.48
CA ASP A 187 35.21 -0.18 -26.64
C ASP A 187 34.78 -1.08 -27.81
N SER A 188 35.68 -1.26 -28.77
CA SER A 188 35.50 -2.12 -29.95
C SER A 188 35.14 -3.58 -29.61
N GLN A 189 35.44 -4.04 -28.39
CA GLN A 189 35.09 -5.39 -27.94
C GLN A 189 33.60 -5.54 -27.59
N ILE A 190 32.89 -4.44 -27.34
CA ILE A 190 31.48 -4.47 -26.99
C ILE A 190 30.65 -4.63 -28.27
N LYS A 191 29.98 -5.77 -28.38
CA LYS A 191 29.02 -6.03 -29.46
C LYS A 191 27.73 -5.27 -29.18
N VAL A 192 27.36 -4.36 -30.08
CA VAL A 192 26.13 -3.58 -30.01
C VAL A 192 25.30 -3.82 -31.27
N SER A 193 24.17 -4.50 -31.13
CA SER A 193 23.19 -4.73 -32.18
C SER A 193 21.77 -4.28 -31.78
N LYS A 194 21.54 -4.01 -30.49
CA LYS A 194 20.26 -3.60 -29.91
C LYS A 194 20.39 -2.31 -29.10
N ILE A 195 19.32 -1.52 -29.12
CA ILE A 195 19.12 -0.32 -28.31
C ILE A 195 17.72 -0.35 -27.72
N GLY A 196 17.56 0.12 -26.49
CA GLY A 196 16.24 0.17 -25.87
C GLY A 196 16.30 0.46 -24.38
N ILE A 197 15.28 -0.02 -23.68
CA ILE A 197 15.18 0.08 -22.23
C ILE A 197 15.07 -1.31 -21.58
N ASN A 198 15.59 -1.39 -20.37
CA ASN A 198 15.36 -2.49 -19.43
C ASN A 198 14.85 -1.88 -18.13
N VAL A 199 13.73 -2.38 -17.62
CA VAL A 199 13.10 -1.86 -16.42
C VAL A 199 12.78 -2.98 -15.46
N ASN A 200 12.85 -2.71 -14.16
CA ASN A 200 12.40 -3.62 -13.11
C ASN A 200 11.90 -2.78 -11.93
N ALA A 201 10.60 -2.83 -11.69
CA ALA A 201 9.96 -2.11 -10.58
C ALA A 201 10.09 -2.83 -9.24
N GLY A 202 10.48 -4.11 -9.29
CA GLY A 202 10.57 -4.94 -8.11
C GLY A 202 9.20 -5.41 -7.59
N GLU A 203 9.18 -6.26 -6.57
CA GLU A 203 7.92 -6.69 -5.97
C GLU A 203 7.17 -5.52 -5.32
N ASN A 204 5.84 -5.59 -5.34
CA ASN A 204 5.06 -4.65 -4.54
C ASN A 204 5.09 -5.04 -3.06
N GLN A 205 5.98 -4.40 -2.30
CA GLN A 205 6.18 -4.61 -0.87
C GLN A 205 4.90 -4.39 -0.07
N TYR A 206 3.99 -3.51 -0.51
CA TYR A 206 2.75 -3.28 0.21
C TYR A 206 1.89 -4.55 0.28
N TYR A 207 1.79 -5.32 -0.80
CA TYR A 207 1.04 -6.58 -0.77
C TYR A 207 1.74 -7.66 0.06
N ASN A 208 3.07 -7.72 0.01
CA ASN A 208 3.86 -8.60 0.87
C ASN A 208 3.56 -8.32 2.36
N TRP A 209 3.64 -7.06 2.75
CA TRP A 209 3.35 -6.62 4.11
C TRP A 209 1.88 -6.85 4.48
N LEU A 210 0.93 -6.39 3.65
CA LEU A 210 -0.51 -6.49 3.92
C LEU A 210 -0.93 -7.94 4.18
N PHE A 211 -0.42 -8.88 3.38
CA PHE A 211 -0.86 -10.27 3.48
C PHE A 211 -0.19 -11.05 4.61
N MET A 212 0.93 -10.55 5.16
CA MET A 212 1.51 -11.04 6.41
C MET A 212 0.92 -10.40 7.67
N ASN A 213 0.29 -9.23 7.55
CA ASN A 213 -0.40 -8.52 8.64
C ASN A 213 -1.91 -8.68 8.52
N TYR A 214 -2.69 -8.14 9.47
CA TYR A 214 -4.16 -8.24 9.54
C TYR A 214 -4.68 -9.68 9.53
N MET A 215 -3.93 -10.60 10.14
CA MET A 215 -4.33 -12.01 10.26
C MET A 215 -5.03 -12.25 11.58
N GLN A 216 -4.45 -11.73 12.65
CA GLN A 216 -4.93 -11.97 14.00
C GLN A 216 -6.04 -10.99 14.35
N THR A 217 -7.04 -11.50 15.05
CA THR A 217 -8.07 -10.66 15.66
C THR A 217 -8.07 -10.84 17.17
N TYR A 218 -8.49 -9.81 17.86
CA TYR A 218 -8.51 -9.75 19.32
C TYR A 218 -9.85 -9.22 19.81
N TYR A 219 -10.32 -9.75 20.94
CA TYR A 219 -11.47 -9.23 21.65
C TYR A 219 -11.19 -9.02 23.14
N THR A 220 -11.67 -7.91 23.68
CA THR A 220 -11.63 -7.60 25.11
C THR A 220 -12.91 -7.02 25.64
N GLU A 221 -13.22 -7.37 26.87
CA GLU A 221 -14.35 -6.82 27.61
C GLU A 221 -14.03 -5.45 28.24
N GLU A 222 -12.75 -5.13 28.44
CA GLU A 222 -12.27 -3.92 29.12
C GLU A 222 -12.49 -2.65 28.27
N ASP A 223 -12.28 -2.73 26.96
CA ASP A 223 -12.46 -1.60 26.04
C ASP A 223 -13.93 -1.44 25.63
N LYS A 224 -14.53 -0.29 25.96
CA LYS A 224 -15.92 0.04 25.65
C LYS A 224 -16.10 0.62 24.24
N VAL A 225 -15.03 1.09 23.61
CA VAL A 225 -15.04 1.79 22.33
C VAL A 225 -14.55 0.89 21.20
N VAL A 226 -13.44 0.17 21.39
CA VAL A 226 -12.86 -0.73 20.38
C VAL A 226 -12.68 -2.12 21.00
N CYS A 227 -13.76 -2.88 21.02
CA CYS A 227 -13.76 -4.19 21.70
C CYS A 227 -13.31 -5.36 20.82
N TYR A 228 -13.30 -5.21 19.50
CA TYR A 228 -12.91 -6.22 18.53
C TYR A 228 -12.15 -5.58 17.38
N ASP A 229 -10.91 -6.01 17.16
CA ASP A 229 -10.01 -5.42 16.16
C ASP A 229 -8.98 -6.44 15.65
N TYR A 230 -8.16 -6.04 14.68
CA TYR A 230 -6.93 -6.73 14.31
C TYR A 230 -5.84 -6.51 15.36
N TYR A 231 -5.00 -7.53 15.60
CA TYR A 231 -3.92 -7.46 16.58
C TYR A 231 -2.69 -8.24 16.11
N ASP A 232 -1.89 -7.60 15.26
CA ASP A 232 -0.62 -8.19 14.80
C ASP A 232 0.60 -7.60 15.52
N LEU A 233 0.45 -6.46 16.21
CA LEU A 233 1.53 -5.74 16.90
C LEU A 233 1.08 -5.20 18.27
N PRO A 234 2.00 -5.12 19.26
CA PRO A 234 1.74 -4.46 20.54
C PRO A 234 1.42 -2.98 20.37
N GLU A 235 0.56 -2.46 21.24
CA GLU A 235 0.16 -1.06 21.22
C GLU A 235 0.93 -0.23 22.25
N ARG A 236 1.29 0.99 21.86
CA ARG A 236 1.71 2.03 22.81
C ARG A 236 0.71 3.17 22.76
N ASN A 237 0.12 3.50 23.91
CA ASN A 237 -0.91 4.54 24.05
C ASN A 237 -2.08 4.36 23.06
N PHE A 238 -2.59 3.12 22.93
CA PHE A 238 -3.67 2.77 22.00
C PHE A 238 -3.35 3.01 20.51
N SER A 239 -2.07 3.06 20.15
CA SER A 239 -1.61 3.21 18.77
C SER A 239 -0.90 1.94 18.30
N HIS A 240 -1.47 1.29 17.28
CA HIS A 240 -0.94 0.08 16.64
C HIS A 240 0.19 0.35 15.65
N HIS A 241 0.46 1.62 15.33
CA HIS A 241 1.13 1.98 14.09
C HIS A 241 2.55 2.50 14.29
N ILE A 242 3.01 2.59 15.53
CA ILE A 242 4.35 3.12 15.86
C ILE A 242 5.45 2.32 15.15
N LEU A 243 5.21 1.03 14.90
CA LEU A 243 6.04 0.17 14.07
C LEU A 243 5.31 -0.08 12.74
N ASN A 244 5.66 0.66 11.69
CA ASN A 244 5.10 0.46 10.36
C ASN A 244 6.22 0.49 9.31
N HIS A 245 6.13 -0.39 8.31
CA HIS A 245 7.13 -0.51 7.26
C HIS A 245 7.14 0.67 6.28
N PHE A 246 5.99 1.29 6.04
CA PHE A 246 5.80 2.32 5.01
C PHE A 246 5.69 3.73 5.58
N LEU A 247 5.37 3.87 6.85
CA LEU A 247 4.90 5.13 7.42
C LEU A 247 5.72 5.56 8.63
N LEU A 248 6.10 6.84 8.65
CA LEU A 248 6.67 7.50 9.82
C LEU A 248 5.63 8.39 10.48
N TYR A 249 5.63 8.40 11.82
CA TYR A 249 4.65 9.14 12.63
C TYR A 249 5.36 10.15 13.52
N ARG A 250 4.74 11.32 13.70
CA ARG A 250 5.16 12.30 14.70
C ARG A 250 3.95 12.90 15.37
N ASP A 251 3.95 12.87 16.69
CA ASP A 251 2.86 13.35 17.54
C ASP A 251 3.26 14.69 18.14
N GLU A 252 2.40 15.70 17.98
CA GLU A 252 2.60 17.03 18.53
C GLU A 252 1.36 17.45 19.32
N THR A 253 1.57 18.15 20.44
CA THR A 253 0.44 18.73 21.18
C THR A 253 -0.02 20.02 20.53
N ILE A 254 -1.30 20.36 20.66
CA ILE A 254 -1.80 21.67 20.22
C ILE A 254 -1.01 22.80 20.88
N ARG A 255 -0.61 22.67 22.15
CA ARG A 255 0.26 23.65 22.82
C ARG A 255 1.57 23.89 22.06
N THR A 256 2.28 22.83 21.70
CA THR A 256 3.55 22.94 20.95
C THR A 256 3.31 23.59 19.59
N ILE A 257 2.21 23.22 18.93
CA ILE A 257 1.81 23.75 17.63
C ILE A 257 1.55 25.25 17.69
N GLU A 258 0.78 25.72 18.67
CA GLU A 258 0.48 27.15 18.84
C GLU A 258 1.75 27.97 19.09
N VAL A 259 2.72 27.43 19.85
CA VAL A 259 3.99 28.11 20.13
C VAL A 259 4.91 28.16 18.90
N LEU A 260 5.10 27.04 18.21
CA LEU A 260 6.11 26.93 17.14
C LEU A 260 5.56 27.35 15.76
N TRP A 261 4.27 27.14 15.52
CA TRP A 261 3.62 27.32 14.22
C TRP A 261 2.55 28.41 14.22
N LYS A 262 2.37 29.11 15.34
CA LYS A 262 1.39 30.17 15.59
C LYS A 262 -0.08 29.75 15.63
N ASN A 263 -0.45 28.71 14.89
CA ASN A 263 -1.77 28.06 14.96
C ASN A 263 -1.77 26.70 14.24
N VAL A 264 -2.80 25.91 14.52
CA VAL A 264 -3.02 24.59 13.90
C VAL A 264 -3.14 24.65 12.37
N LEU A 265 -3.79 25.66 11.80
CA LEU A 265 -3.95 25.76 10.33
C LEU A 265 -2.59 25.92 9.62
N ASN A 266 -1.70 26.75 10.16
CA ASN A 266 -0.35 26.95 9.63
C ASN A 266 0.48 25.68 9.74
N PHE A 267 0.40 24.98 10.89
CA PHE A 267 1.01 23.67 11.04
C PHE A 267 0.52 22.69 9.97
N CYS A 268 -0.78 22.69 9.67
CA CYS A 268 -1.33 21.83 8.63
C CYS A 268 -0.82 22.17 7.23
N LYS A 269 -0.80 23.46 6.88
CA LYS A 269 -0.26 23.95 5.59
C LYS A 269 1.17 23.48 5.36
N MET A 270 2.04 23.69 6.35
CA MET A 270 3.46 23.38 6.21
C MET A 270 3.72 21.87 6.13
N ASN A 271 2.98 21.05 6.87
CA ASN A 271 3.12 19.59 6.80
C ASN A 271 2.61 19.01 5.47
N ILE A 272 1.46 19.48 4.97
CA ILE A 272 0.94 19.06 3.66
C ILE A 272 1.88 19.47 2.52
N GLN A 273 2.44 20.68 2.57
CA GLN A 273 3.48 21.11 1.62
C GLN A 273 4.71 20.19 1.65
N SER A 274 5.07 19.72 2.85
CA SER A 274 6.19 18.79 3.07
C SER A 274 5.87 17.33 2.75
N GLY A 275 4.70 17.03 2.17
CA GLY A 275 4.31 15.66 1.82
C GLY A 275 3.80 14.81 2.99
N ARG A 276 3.41 15.42 4.10
CA ARG A 276 2.89 14.73 5.29
C ARG A 276 1.39 14.89 5.43
N TYR A 277 0.70 13.77 5.63
CA TYR A 277 -0.71 13.73 6.03
C TYR A 277 -0.85 14.08 7.50
N ILE A 278 -2.08 14.40 7.92
CA ILE A 278 -2.34 14.83 9.30
C ILE A 278 -3.58 14.12 9.83
N GLN A 279 -3.42 13.33 10.88
CA GLN A 279 -4.52 12.80 11.66
C GLN A 279 -4.85 13.78 12.79
N ILE A 280 -6.09 14.26 12.82
CA ILE A 280 -6.57 15.26 13.77
C ILE A 280 -8.00 14.95 14.22
N MET A 281 -8.30 15.23 15.49
CA MET A 281 -9.67 15.18 16.01
C MET A 281 -10.41 16.45 15.60
N LEU A 282 -11.52 16.31 14.88
CA LEU A 282 -12.40 17.42 14.52
C LEU A 282 -13.79 17.19 15.12
N ASN A 283 -14.40 18.27 15.58
CA ASN A 283 -15.76 18.26 16.08
C ASN A 283 -16.76 18.14 14.92
N GLU A 284 -17.43 16.99 14.83
CA GLU A 284 -18.38 16.67 13.78
C GLU A 284 -19.61 17.59 13.77
N PHE A 285 -19.89 18.31 14.87
CA PHE A 285 -20.99 19.28 14.93
C PHE A 285 -20.94 20.28 13.77
N TYR A 286 -19.74 20.73 13.38
CA TYR A 286 -19.54 21.77 12.37
C TYR A 286 -19.37 21.23 10.95
N ILE A 287 -19.15 19.93 10.77
CA ILE A 287 -18.74 19.36 9.49
C ILE A 287 -19.94 18.73 8.79
N PRO A 288 -20.37 19.23 7.61
CA PRO A 288 -21.47 18.65 6.86
C PRO A 288 -21.26 17.17 6.51
N ASN A 289 -22.37 16.43 6.37
CA ASN A 289 -22.38 14.99 6.03
C ASN A 289 -21.70 14.08 7.06
N ARG A 290 -21.53 14.53 8.30
CA ARG A 290 -21.10 13.72 9.46
C ARG A 290 -22.28 13.24 10.27
N ALA A 291 -22.08 12.15 11.02
CA ALA A 291 -23.17 11.54 11.81
C ALA A 291 -23.75 12.51 12.85
N PHE A 292 -22.90 13.39 13.40
CA PHE A 292 -23.26 14.36 14.44
C PHE A 292 -23.36 15.82 13.96
N TYR A 293 -23.38 16.06 12.64
CA TYR A 293 -23.53 17.41 12.08
C TYR A 293 -24.81 18.10 12.59
N ASN A 294 -24.66 19.28 13.20
CA ASN A 294 -25.75 20.03 13.85
C ASN A 294 -26.57 19.24 14.89
N LYS A 295 -26.00 18.20 15.51
CA LYS A 295 -26.67 17.40 16.55
C LYS A 295 -26.05 17.60 17.92
N GLU A 296 -24.78 17.24 18.07
CA GLU A 296 -24.04 17.38 19.33
C GLU A 296 -22.53 17.51 19.08
N ASN A 297 -21.81 18.04 20.06
CA ASN A 297 -20.36 18.13 20.00
C ASN A 297 -19.75 16.73 20.10
N TYR A 298 -19.15 16.27 19.03
CA TYR A 298 -18.54 14.95 18.96
C TYR A 298 -17.21 15.03 18.21
N PHE A 299 -16.11 14.87 18.95
CA PHE A 299 -14.78 14.84 18.35
C PHE A 299 -14.51 13.47 17.75
N HIS A 300 -14.16 13.46 16.48
CA HIS A 300 -13.82 12.25 15.76
C HIS A 300 -12.56 12.43 14.92
N ALA A 301 -11.78 11.36 14.79
CA ALA A 301 -10.57 11.40 14.00
C ALA A 301 -10.91 11.69 12.54
N ASN A 302 -10.06 12.48 11.88
CA ASN A 302 -10.10 12.76 10.44
C ASN A 302 -8.67 12.74 9.92
N LEU A 303 -8.49 12.31 8.67
CA LEU A 303 -7.22 12.40 7.96
C LEU A 303 -7.28 13.58 6.98
N LEU A 304 -6.43 14.56 7.17
CA LEU A 304 -6.23 15.70 6.29
C LEU A 304 -5.13 15.34 5.29
N TYR A 305 -5.44 15.46 3.99
CA TYR A 305 -4.54 15.01 2.91
C TYR A 305 -4.34 16.06 1.82
N GLY A 306 -4.96 17.23 1.92
CA GLY A 306 -4.71 18.31 0.97
C GLY A 306 -5.21 19.66 1.45
N ILE A 307 -4.62 20.72 0.89
CA ILE A 307 -5.00 22.11 1.11
C ILE A 307 -4.95 22.86 -0.23
N ASP A 308 -5.99 23.65 -0.49
CA ASP A 308 -6.06 24.63 -1.55
C ASP A 308 -6.19 26.02 -0.92
N GLU A 309 -5.10 26.79 -0.89
CA GLU A 309 -5.08 28.10 -0.24
C GLU A 309 -5.84 29.17 -1.03
N GLU A 310 -5.94 29.02 -2.35
CA GLU A 310 -6.68 29.97 -3.19
C GLU A 310 -8.18 29.84 -2.94
N LYS A 311 -8.65 28.61 -2.77
CA LYS A 311 -10.05 28.33 -2.42
C LYS A 311 -10.34 28.34 -0.93
N GLN A 312 -9.30 28.40 -0.09
CA GLN A 312 -9.40 28.24 1.36
C GLN A 312 -10.08 26.93 1.76
N GLU A 313 -9.71 25.85 1.08
CA GLU A 313 -10.29 24.52 1.20
C GLU A 313 -9.29 23.52 1.80
N ILE A 314 -9.82 22.58 2.58
CA ILE A 314 -9.10 21.49 3.21
C ILE A 314 -9.75 20.18 2.79
N TYR A 315 -8.94 19.27 2.26
CA TYR A 315 -9.36 17.94 1.85
C TYR A 315 -9.18 16.97 3.02
N ILE A 316 -10.27 16.33 3.43
CA ILE A 316 -10.31 15.39 4.56
C ILE A 316 -10.94 14.05 4.18
N LEU A 317 -10.47 12.99 4.81
CA LEU A 317 -11.03 11.65 4.79
C LEU A 317 -11.58 11.34 6.19
N GLY A 318 -12.86 11.01 6.28
CA GLY A 318 -13.55 10.76 7.54
C GLY A 318 -14.83 9.94 7.34
N TYR A 319 -15.42 9.45 8.43
CA TYR A 319 -16.67 8.69 8.35
C TYR A 319 -17.85 9.63 8.11
N ASN A 320 -18.70 9.30 7.14
CA ASN A 320 -19.93 10.03 6.90
C ASN A 320 -21.08 9.57 7.82
N ASP A 321 -22.23 10.22 7.66
CA ASP A 321 -23.51 9.89 8.28
C ASP A 321 -23.99 8.43 8.08
N LYS A 322 -23.43 7.71 7.10
CA LYS A 322 -23.66 6.28 6.84
C LYS A 322 -22.55 5.39 7.41
N TYR A 323 -21.67 5.92 8.26
CA TYR A 323 -20.54 5.24 8.87
C TYR A 323 -19.60 4.61 7.85
N LYS A 324 -19.44 5.24 6.69
CA LYS A 324 -18.47 4.85 5.67
C LYS A 324 -17.38 5.89 5.58
N LEU A 325 -16.14 5.41 5.48
CA LEU A 325 -15.00 6.26 5.16
C LEU A 325 -15.24 6.95 3.82
N SER A 326 -15.06 8.27 3.77
CA SER A 326 -15.35 9.08 2.58
C SER A 326 -14.55 10.38 2.56
N CYS A 327 -14.16 10.78 1.35
CA CYS A 327 -13.53 12.06 1.09
C CYS A 327 -14.56 13.19 1.17
N SER A 328 -14.14 14.33 1.70
CA SER A 328 -14.93 15.57 1.73
C SER A 328 -14.00 16.77 1.77
N VAL A 329 -14.53 17.94 1.39
CA VAL A 329 -13.81 19.21 1.44
C VAL A 329 -14.51 20.13 2.44
N ILE A 330 -13.74 20.80 3.30
CA ILE A 330 -14.24 21.80 4.25
C ILE A 330 -13.50 23.12 4.06
N SER A 331 -14.13 24.25 4.39
CA SER A 331 -13.47 25.56 4.38
C SER A 331 -12.54 25.74 5.58
N PHE A 332 -11.61 26.69 5.49
CA PHE A 332 -10.78 27.10 6.63
C PHE A 332 -11.62 27.55 7.82
N GLU A 333 -12.74 28.23 7.58
CA GLU A 333 -13.65 28.66 8.64
C GLU A 333 -14.26 27.46 9.39
N ILE A 334 -14.75 26.44 8.67
CA ILE A 334 -15.30 25.23 9.29
C ILE A 334 -14.21 24.51 10.07
N PHE A 335 -13.01 24.39 9.51
CA PHE A 335 -11.88 23.76 10.17
C PHE A 335 -11.53 24.45 11.49
N LEU A 336 -11.41 25.77 11.50
CA LEU A 336 -11.08 26.53 12.71
C LEU A 336 -12.15 26.41 13.80
N LYS A 337 -13.43 26.24 13.43
CA LYS A 337 -14.52 25.94 14.38
C LYS A 337 -14.47 24.51 14.90
N ALA A 338 -14.06 23.56 14.05
CA ALA A 338 -14.08 22.14 14.37
C ALA A 338 -12.84 21.64 15.13
N VAL A 339 -11.69 22.31 14.98
CA VAL A 339 -10.45 21.95 15.68
C VAL A 339 -10.63 22.08 17.19
N SER A 340 -10.09 21.10 17.93
CA SER A 340 -10.09 21.14 19.39
C SER A 340 -9.29 22.33 19.92
N THR A 341 -9.81 22.97 20.96
CA THR A 341 -9.10 24.03 21.69
C THR A 341 -8.38 23.49 22.93
N ASN A 342 -8.41 22.19 23.18
CA ASN A 342 -7.69 21.58 24.29
C ASN A 342 -6.20 21.46 23.95
N TYR A 343 -5.38 22.26 24.64
CA TYR A 343 -3.93 22.34 24.42
C TYR A 343 -3.17 21.00 24.57
N ASN A 344 -3.74 20.02 25.28
CA ASN A 344 -3.13 18.71 25.48
C ASN A 344 -3.51 17.68 24.40
N ASP A 345 -4.43 18.02 23.50
CA ASP A 345 -4.80 17.11 22.41
C ASP A 345 -3.62 16.94 21.45
N ILE A 346 -3.51 15.72 20.92
CA ILE A 346 -2.42 15.31 20.03
C ILE A 346 -2.89 15.41 18.58
N ILE A 347 -2.07 16.06 17.77
CA ILE A 347 -2.16 16.04 16.31
C ILE A 347 -0.99 15.22 15.79
N ARG A 348 -1.30 14.23 14.94
CA ARG A 348 -0.31 13.30 14.39
C ARG A 348 -0.05 13.62 12.94
N THR A 349 1.22 13.73 12.57
CA THR A 349 1.64 13.77 11.17
C THR A 349 2.06 12.38 10.72
N ILE A 350 1.80 12.05 9.46
CA ILE A 350 2.09 10.76 8.85
C ILE A 350 2.82 11.01 7.53
N GLU A 351 3.99 10.40 7.35
CA GLU A 351 4.81 10.53 6.15
C GLU A 351 4.95 9.16 5.48
N TYR A 352 4.68 9.06 4.18
CA TYR A 352 4.99 7.85 3.42
C TYR A 352 6.50 7.81 3.15
N SER A 353 7.19 6.98 3.92
CA SER A 353 8.64 6.84 3.92
C SER A 353 8.96 5.37 4.21
N PRO A 354 8.89 4.49 3.19
CA PRO A 354 9.18 3.07 3.35
C PRO A 354 10.59 2.84 3.88
N ASN A 355 10.73 1.79 4.69
CA ASN A 355 12.01 1.35 5.20
C ASN A 355 12.96 0.99 4.05
N ASN A 356 14.26 1.24 4.24
CA ASN A 356 15.28 0.90 3.27
C ASN A 356 15.47 -0.61 3.12
N THR A 357 15.23 -1.37 4.20
CA THR A 357 15.17 -2.83 4.14
C THR A 357 13.86 -3.24 3.53
N GLU A 358 13.89 -4.17 2.58
CA GLU A 358 12.69 -4.60 1.86
C GLU A 358 11.85 -5.60 2.66
N CYS A 359 10.53 -5.48 2.51
CA CYS A 359 9.53 -6.41 3.04
C CYS A 359 9.17 -7.45 1.98
N PHE A 360 9.72 -8.66 2.15
CA PHE A 360 9.36 -9.83 1.35
C PHE A 360 8.27 -10.65 2.03
N PHE A 361 7.42 -11.29 1.24
CA PHE A 361 6.47 -12.25 1.78
C PHE A 361 7.20 -13.51 2.24
N ASP A 362 7.07 -13.86 3.52
CA ASP A 362 7.63 -15.08 4.10
C ASP A 362 6.53 -16.09 4.43
N LEU A 363 6.56 -17.22 3.70
CA LEU A 363 5.55 -18.28 3.86
C LEU A 363 5.59 -18.90 5.27
N LYS A 364 6.76 -18.99 5.90
CA LYS A 364 6.90 -19.59 7.24
C LYS A 364 6.22 -18.73 8.29
N THR A 365 6.46 -17.42 8.27
CA THR A 365 5.80 -16.43 9.13
C THR A 365 4.29 -16.43 8.89
N PHE A 366 3.86 -16.46 7.62
CA PHE A 366 2.44 -16.52 7.28
C PHE A 366 1.75 -17.78 7.84
N LEU A 367 2.37 -18.95 7.70
CA LEU A 367 1.90 -20.21 8.28
C LEU A 367 1.81 -20.14 9.81
N TYR A 368 2.84 -19.61 10.47
CA TYR A 368 2.85 -19.44 11.92
C TYR A 368 1.69 -18.55 12.40
N GLN A 369 1.37 -17.48 11.67
CA GLN A 369 0.22 -16.63 11.98
C GLN A 369 -1.11 -17.39 11.83
N LEU A 370 -1.30 -18.19 10.78
CA LEU A 370 -2.50 -19.01 10.65
C LEU A 370 -2.65 -20.02 11.80
N GLU A 371 -1.54 -20.64 12.21
CA GLU A 371 -1.53 -21.58 13.34
C GLU A 371 -1.85 -20.89 14.66
N CYS A 372 -1.26 -19.71 14.93
CA CYS A 372 -1.59 -18.91 16.10
C CYS A 372 -3.06 -18.50 16.11
N TYR A 373 -3.61 -18.15 14.94
CA TYR A 373 -5.01 -17.76 14.81
C TYR A 373 -5.95 -18.91 15.20
N LEU A 374 -5.69 -20.13 14.72
CA LEU A 374 -6.47 -21.31 15.08
C LEU A 374 -6.26 -21.72 16.53
N ALA A 375 -5.03 -21.72 17.01
CA ALA A 375 -4.70 -22.01 18.40
C ALA A 375 -5.18 -20.92 19.37
N SER A 376 -5.71 -19.80 18.85
CA SER A 376 -6.14 -18.63 19.63
C SER A 376 -5.02 -18.08 20.53
N LYS A 377 -3.78 -18.15 20.02
CA LYS A 377 -2.57 -17.69 20.68
C LYS A 377 -2.28 -16.23 20.30
N ASN A 378 -1.83 -15.44 21.27
CA ASN A 378 -1.32 -14.10 21.01
C ASN A 378 0.00 -14.18 20.20
N PRO A 379 0.07 -13.63 18.98
CA PRO A 379 1.30 -13.66 18.17
C PRO A 379 2.45 -12.86 18.79
N THR A 380 2.14 -11.85 19.62
CA THR A 380 3.14 -10.94 20.21
C THR A 380 3.66 -11.46 21.56
N GLU A 381 3.50 -12.76 21.85
CA GLU A 381 3.78 -13.31 23.18
C GLU A 381 5.22 -13.02 23.63
N ASN A 382 6.14 -13.13 22.66
CA ASN A 382 7.58 -13.00 22.85
C ASN A 382 8.07 -11.54 22.89
N GLU A 383 7.18 -10.56 22.71
CA GLU A 383 7.52 -9.13 22.62
C GLU A 383 7.19 -8.36 23.91
N ASN A 384 6.84 -9.08 24.99
CA ASN A 384 6.49 -8.51 26.29
C ASN A 384 7.58 -7.65 26.93
N ASN A 385 8.85 -7.87 26.55
CA ASN A 385 9.97 -7.05 26.99
C ASN A 385 10.01 -5.67 26.32
N ILE A 386 9.25 -5.45 25.24
CA ILE A 386 9.17 -4.18 24.49
C ILE A 386 7.93 -3.40 24.94
N LEU A 387 6.75 -4.02 24.87
CA LEU A 387 5.47 -3.42 25.27
C LEU A 387 4.58 -4.46 25.93
N PRO A 388 3.76 -4.06 26.93
CA PRO A 388 2.85 -4.98 27.59
C PRO A 388 1.77 -5.47 26.62
N GLN A 389 1.42 -6.74 26.74
CA GLN A 389 0.32 -7.32 25.97
C GLN A 389 -1.05 -6.84 26.46
N LYS A 390 -1.98 -6.77 25.50
CA LYS A 390 -3.39 -6.57 25.80
C LYS A 390 -4.01 -7.81 26.43
N LYS A 391 -4.86 -7.61 27.45
CA LYS A 391 -5.64 -8.69 28.06
C LYS A 391 -6.87 -8.98 27.21
N GLY A 392 -7.11 -10.22 26.83
CA GLY A 392 -8.30 -10.61 26.08
C GLY A 392 -8.16 -11.96 25.42
N VAL A 393 -9.02 -12.24 24.45
CA VAL A 393 -8.96 -13.46 23.64
C VAL A 393 -8.52 -13.13 22.22
N TYR A 394 -7.84 -14.09 21.60
CA TYR A 394 -7.22 -13.94 20.30
C TYR A 394 -7.76 -14.97 19.32
N GLY A 395 -7.55 -14.70 18.04
CA GLY A 395 -7.81 -15.64 16.96
C GLY A 395 -9.26 -16.09 16.88
N ILE A 396 -9.45 -17.37 16.51
CA ILE A 396 -10.77 -17.91 16.20
C ILE A 396 -11.70 -18.01 17.43
N TYR A 397 -11.15 -18.13 18.64
CA TYR A 397 -11.94 -18.24 19.87
C TYR A 397 -12.72 -16.96 20.22
N VAL A 398 -12.40 -15.83 19.58
CA VAL A 398 -13.17 -14.58 19.69
C VAL A 398 -14.66 -14.81 19.40
N TYR A 399 -15.01 -15.65 18.42
CA TYR A 399 -16.42 -15.95 18.12
C TYR A 399 -17.15 -16.59 19.29
N GLY A 400 -16.47 -17.47 20.02
CA GLY A 400 -16.99 -18.10 21.23
C GLY A 400 -17.38 -17.05 22.28
N LYS A 401 -16.59 -15.98 22.45
CA LYS A 401 -16.94 -14.89 23.36
C LYS A 401 -18.20 -14.14 22.93
N PHE A 402 -18.37 -13.88 21.63
CA PHE A 402 -19.56 -13.19 21.13
C PHE A 402 -20.86 -13.97 21.32
N VAL A 403 -20.82 -15.31 21.31
CA VAL A 403 -22.04 -16.12 21.39
C VAL A 403 -22.31 -16.68 22.78
N ASN A 404 -21.27 -16.96 23.57
CA ASN A 404 -21.42 -17.64 24.86
C ASN A 404 -21.54 -16.67 26.04
N THR A 405 -21.01 -15.45 25.95
CA THR A 405 -21.09 -14.46 27.03
C THR A 405 -22.28 -13.51 26.83
N GLU A 406 -22.80 -12.95 27.91
CA GLU A 406 -23.86 -11.94 27.85
C GLU A 406 -23.35 -10.64 27.23
N LEU A 407 -22.19 -10.15 27.69
CA LEU A 407 -21.58 -8.92 27.19
C LEU A 407 -21.18 -9.03 25.72
N GLY A 408 -20.57 -10.15 25.32
CA GLY A 408 -20.22 -10.42 23.92
C GLY A 408 -21.46 -10.42 23.02
N ARG A 409 -22.56 -11.07 23.44
CA ARG A 409 -23.82 -11.04 22.70
C ARG A 409 -24.38 -9.63 22.58
N LYS A 410 -24.43 -8.88 23.69
CA LYS A 410 -24.88 -7.48 23.70
C LYS A 410 -24.10 -6.63 22.70
N ARG A 411 -22.77 -6.76 22.68
CA ARG A 411 -21.90 -6.04 21.73
C ARG A 411 -22.15 -6.45 20.29
N LEU A 412 -22.20 -7.76 20.01
CA LEU A 412 -22.49 -8.28 18.67
C LEU A 412 -23.82 -7.75 18.10
N PHE A 413 -24.83 -7.53 18.95
CA PHE A 413 -26.14 -7.03 18.52
C PHE A 413 -26.21 -5.50 18.31
N THR A 414 -25.32 -4.75 18.94
CA THR A 414 -25.41 -3.28 19.03
C THR A 414 -24.30 -2.57 18.26
N ASP A 415 -23.10 -3.16 18.21
CA ASP A 415 -21.96 -2.64 17.50
C ASP A 415 -21.82 -3.25 16.11
N ALA A 416 -22.27 -2.51 15.10
CA ALA A 416 -22.17 -2.94 13.72
C ALA A 416 -20.73 -3.19 13.27
N ARG A 417 -19.72 -2.52 13.87
CA ARG A 417 -18.32 -2.65 13.46
C ARG A 417 -17.83 -4.09 13.57
N ILE A 418 -18.35 -4.87 14.53
CA ILE A 418 -18.01 -6.29 14.67
C ILE A 418 -18.35 -7.08 13.41
N ALA A 419 -19.59 -6.97 12.92
CA ALA A 419 -20.02 -7.68 11.71
C ALA A 419 -19.30 -7.17 10.45
N PHE A 420 -18.98 -5.87 10.41
CA PHE A 420 -18.23 -5.29 9.30
C PHE A 420 -16.78 -5.78 9.28
N LEU A 421 -16.11 -5.90 10.44
CA LEU A 421 -14.73 -6.40 10.54
C LEU A 421 -14.64 -7.88 10.15
N ILE A 422 -15.60 -8.71 10.58
CA ILE A 422 -15.68 -10.12 10.14
C ILE A 422 -15.76 -10.21 8.61
N ASN A 423 -16.61 -9.39 7.98
CA ASN A 423 -16.73 -9.35 6.53
C ASN A 423 -15.47 -8.83 5.83
N GLU A 424 -14.86 -7.77 6.36
CA GLU A 424 -13.62 -7.20 5.84
C GLU A 424 -12.47 -8.22 5.89
N LYS A 425 -12.34 -8.96 6.99
CA LYS A 425 -11.37 -10.04 7.15
C LYS A 425 -11.52 -11.11 6.07
N PHE A 426 -12.74 -11.54 5.75
CA PHE A 426 -12.96 -12.52 4.69
C PHE A 426 -12.67 -11.98 3.29
N LYS A 427 -12.91 -10.68 3.04
CA LYS A 427 -12.52 -10.05 1.77
C LYS A 427 -11.00 -10.04 1.64
N LEU A 428 -10.31 -9.69 2.71
CA LEU A 428 -8.85 -9.69 2.73
C LEU A 428 -8.29 -11.11 2.56
N MET A 429 -8.88 -12.10 3.23
CA MET A 429 -8.49 -13.50 3.08
C MET A 429 -8.72 -14.05 1.67
N LYS A 430 -9.80 -13.65 1.00
CA LYS A 430 -10.02 -13.99 -0.41
C LYS A 430 -8.90 -13.43 -1.31
N GLU A 431 -8.49 -12.19 -1.08
CA GLU A 431 -7.35 -11.59 -1.80
C GLU A 431 -6.02 -12.30 -1.46
N ARG A 432 -5.83 -12.75 -0.21
CA ARG A 432 -4.66 -13.58 0.18
C ARG A 432 -4.60 -14.89 -0.60
N ILE A 433 -5.71 -15.60 -0.73
CA ILE A 433 -5.76 -16.87 -1.48
C ILE A 433 -5.37 -16.63 -2.94
N ARG A 434 -5.86 -15.54 -3.55
CA ARG A 434 -5.47 -15.14 -4.90
C ARG A 434 -3.99 -14.81 -4.99
N PHE A 435 -3.46 -14.05 -4.04
CA PHE A 435 -2.04 -13.74 -3.96
C PHE A 435 -1.17 -15.00 -3.85
N LEU A 436 -1.56 -15.96 -3.01
CA LEU A 436 -0.85 -17.23 -2.86
C LEU A 436 -0.87 -18.04 -4.16
N PHE A 437 -1.99 -18.07 -4.87
CA PHE A 437 -2.11 -18.74 -6.17
C PHE A 437 -1.27 -18.06 -7.25
N ASP A 438 -1.38 -16.73 -7.40
CA ASP A 438 -0.62 -15.94 -8.38
C ASP A 438 0.90 -16.03 -8.14
N ARG A 439 1.32 -16.45 -6.93
CA ARG A 439 2.72 -16.67 -6.53
C ARG A 439 3.10 -18.14 -6.38
N GLU A 440 2.28 -19.03 -6.92
CA GLU A 440 2.53 -20.47 -7.02
C GLU A 440 2.67 -21.20 -5.67
N TYR A 441 2.19 -20.57 -4.58
CA TYR A 441 2.05 -21.22 -3.28
C TYR A 441 0.78 -22.08 -3.17
N LEU A 442 -0.07 -22.09 -4.20
CA LEU A 442 -1.25 -22.95 -4.28
C LEU A 442 -1.36 -23.54 -5.68
N LYS A 443 -1.73 -24.82 -5.77
CA LYS A 443 -2.10 -25.44 -7.03
C LYS A 443 -3.49 -24.97 -7.44
N GLU A 444 -3.80 -25.04 -8.74
CA GLU A 444 -5.08 -24.58 -9.27
C GLU A 444 -6.28 -25.32 -8.65
N THR A 445 -6.16 -26.62 -8.37
CA THR A 445 -7.20 -27.41 -7.71
C THR A 445 -7.50 -26.91 -6.30
N ASP A 446 -6.45 -26.66 -5.52
CA ASP A 446 -6.55 -26.24 -4.12
C ASP A 446 -7.07 -24.81 -4.04
N TYR A 447 -6.59 -23.94 -4.93
CA TYR A 447 -7.08 -22.58 -5.11
C TYR A 447 -8.60 -22.56 -5.35
N LYS A 448 -9.12 -23.36 -6.28
CA LYS A 448 -10.57 -23.42 -6.58
C LYS A 448 -11.39 -23.87 -5.37
N ILE A 449 -10.92 -24.86 -4.62
CA ILE A 449 -11.59 -25.36 -3.41
C ILE A 449 -11.62 -24.27 -2.33
N LEU A 450 -10.46 -23.67 -2.04
CA LEU A 450 -10.33 -22.62 -1.02
C LEU A 450 -11.13 -21.38 -1.38
N LEU A 451 -11.17 -21.01 -2.67
CA LEU A 451 -11.98 -19.91 -3.20
C LEU A 451 -13.48 -20.15 -2.95
N GLY A 452 -13.96 -21.37 -3.18
CA GLY A 452 -15.35 -21.75 -2.89
C GLY A 452 -15.70 -21.62 -1.40
N LYS A 453 -14.81 -22.08 -0.51
CA LYS A 453 -14.99 -21.97 0.95
C LYS A 453 -15.03 -20.51 1.42
N ILE A 454 -14.09 -19.67 0.97
CA ILE A 454 -14.07 -18.26 1.38
C ILE A 454 -15.26 -17.46 0.80
N ASP A 455 -15.73 -17.80 -0.40
CA ASP A 455 -16.92 -17.18 -0.99
C ASP A 455 -18.20 -17.53 -0.21
N PHE A 456 -18.25 -18.73 0.37
CA PHE A 456 -19.33 -19.11 1.28
C PHE A 456 -19.28 -18.30 2.59
N LEU A 457 -18.11 -18.18 3.22
CA LEU A 457 -17.91 -17.35 4.42
C LEU A 457 -18.26 -15.87 4.17
N LEU A 458 -17.90 -15.33 3.00
CA LEU A 458 -18.29 -13.98 2.59
C LEU A 458 -19.81 -13.82 2.54
N LYS A 459 -20.54 -14.77 1.93
CA LYS A 459 -22.01 -14.76 1.91
C LYS A 459 -22.61 -14.81 3.31
N LEU A 460 -22.06 -15.61 4.22
CA LEU A 460 -22.51 -15.67 5.62
C LEU A 460 -22.28 -14.35 6.34
N SER A 461 -21.09 -13.76 6.19
CA SER A 461 -20.75 -12.46 6.82
C SER A 461 -21.56 -11.29 6.24
N ASP A 462 -21.92 -11.31 4.96
CA ASP A 462 -22.83 -10.34 4.36
C ASP A 462 -24.24 -10.43 4.97
N LYS A 463 -24.77 -11.66 5.16
CA LYS A 463 -26.02 -11.88 5.88
C LYS A 463 -25.93 -11.38 7.32
N LEU A 464 -24.82 -11.66 8.02
CA LEU A 464 -24.58 -11.19 9.39
C LEU A 464 -24.68 -9.67 9.50
N LYS A 465 -24.00 -8.91 8.62
CA LYS A 465 -24.10 -7.44 8.57
C LYS A 465 -25.54 -6.97 8.43
N LEU A 466 -26.30 -7.57 7.50
CA LEU A 466 -27.70 -7.19 7.27
C LEU A 466 -28.57 -7.42 8.50
N TYR A 467 -28.40 -8.57 9.19
CA TYR A 467 -29.13 -8.85 10.43
C TYR A 467 -28.74 -7.92 11.57
N VAL A 468 -27.46 -7.59 11.73
CA VAL A 468 -27.01 -6.63 12.75
C VAL A 468 -27.57 -5.23 12.48
N ILE A 469 -27.52 -4.75 11.23
CA ILE A 469 -28.13 -3.47 10.84
C ILE A 469 -29.64 -3.49 11.12
N LYS A 470 -30.33 -4.56 10.72
CA LYS A 470 -31.77 -4.72 10.97
C LYS A 470 -32.09 -4.68 12.47
N ASN A 471 -31.29 -5.37 13.29
CA ASN A 471 -31.48 -5.40 14.74
C ASN A 471 -31.25 -4.02 15.39
N ARG A 472 -30.30 -3.22 14.87
CA ARG A 472 -30.08 -1.83 15.33
C ARG A 472 -31.24 -0.89 14.99
N VAL A 473 -31.94 -1.13 13.88
CA VAL A 473 -33.13 -0.34 13.49
C VAL A 473 -34.36 -0.78 14.30
N LYS A 474 -34.59 -2.09 14.42
CA LYS A 474 -35.68 -2.66 15.20
C LYS A 474 -35.24 -3.98 15.83
N GLU A 475 -35.05 -3.93 17.13
CA GLU A 475 -34.64 -5.09 17.91
C GLU A 475 -35.69 -6.20 17.88
N SER A 476 -35.26 -7.45 17.70
CA SER A 476 -36.16 -8.61 17.76
C SER A 476 -35.41 -9.88 18.12
N GLN A 477 -36.06 -10.76 18.88
CA GLN A 477 -35.46 -12.05 19.27
C GLN A 477 -35.12 -12.92 18.06
N THR A 478 -35.95 -12.90 17.01
CA THR A 478 -35.67 -13.57 15.74
C THR A 478 -34.36 -13.10 15.11
N SER A 479 -34.11 -11.77 15.10
CA SER A 479 -32.86 -11.24 14.53
C SER A 479 -31.66 -11.59 15.40
N LYS A 480 -31.79 -11.50 16.73
CA LYS A 480 -30.72 -11.92 17.67
C LYS A 480 -30.35 -13.40 17.49
N ASN A 481 -31.34 -14.29 17.40
CA ASN A 481 -31.12 -15.72 17.18
C ASN A 481 -30.42 -15.97 15.83
N ALA A 482 -30.87 -15.29 14.77
CA ALA A 482 -30.22 -15.39 13.46
C ALA A 482 -28.75 -14.92 13.48
N ILE A 483 -28.46 -13.82 14.19
CA ILE A 483 -27.09 -13.30 14.38
C ILE A 483 -26.20 -14.34 15.09
N VAL A 484 -26.68 -14.92 16.20
CA VAL A 484 -25.92 -15.94 16.95
C VAL A 484 -25.66 -17.18 16.08
N ASN A 485 -26.68 -17.70 15.41
CA ASN A 485 -26.55 -18.88 14.55
C ASN A 485 -25.56 -18.63 13.40
N LEU A 486 -25.57 -17.43 12.80
CA LEU A 486 -24.62 -17.07 11.75
C LEU A 486 -23.18 -17.02 12.27
N VAL A 487 -22.94 -16.44 13.45
CA VAL A 487 -21.59 -16.40 14.04
C VAL A 487 -21.09 -17.80 14.40
N GLN A 488 -21.95 -18.66 14.94
CA GLN A 488 -21.60 -20.06 15.21
C GLN A 488 -21.24 -20.82 13.93
N GLN A 489 -22.03 -20.64 12.86
CA GLN A 489 -21.74 -21.26 11.56
C GLN A 489 -20.43 -20.74 10.97
N ILE A 490 -20.23 -19.41 10.98
CA ILE A 490 -18.98 -18.78 10.54
C ILE A 490 -17.78 -19.35 11.28
N ASN A 491 -17.87 -19.53 12.60
CA ASN A 491 -16.78 -20.09 13.40
C ASN A 491 -16.37 -21.49 12.92
N ILE A 492 -17.36 -22.37 12.68
CA ILE A 492 -17.13 -23.75 12.22
C ILE A 492 -16.51 -23.75 10.81
N ASP A 493 -17.11 -23.01 9.87
CA ASP A 493 -16.67 -23.00 8.48
C ASP A 493 -15.31 -22.30 8.31
N GLU A 494 -15.04 -21.27 9.13
CA GLU A 494 -13.74 -20.60 9.11
C GLU A 494 -12.64 -21.50 9.66
N TYR A 495 -12.92 -22.27 10.72
CA TYR A 495 -11.97 -23.25 11.24
C TYR A 495 -11.57 -24.26 10.15
N ASP A 496 -12.56 -24.85 9.49
CA ASP A 496 -12.33 -25.81 8.39
C ASP A 496 -11.58 -25.18 7.21
N PHE A 497 -11.94 -23.95 6.84
CA PHE A 497 -11.26 -23.19 5.80
C PHE A 497 -9.77 -22.96 6.14
N ILE A 498 -9.46 -22.42 7.33
CA ILE A 498 -8.08 -22.12 7.72
C ILE A 498 -7.26 -23.40 7.88
N MET A 499 -7.83 -24.47 8.45
CA MET A 499 -7.17 -25.78 8.52
C MET A 499 -6.83 -26.31 7.12
N SER A 500 -7.77 -26.21 6.18
CA SER A 500 -7.52 -26.60 4.79
C SER A 500 -6.39 -25.79 4.17
N LEU A 501 -6.36 -24.48 4.40
CA LEU A 501 -5.29 -23.60 3.90
C LEU A 501 -3.92 -24.00 4.46
N ILE A 502 -3.82 -24.23 5.78
CA ILE A 502 -2.57 -24.65 6.43
C ILE A 502 -2.07 -25.98 5.85
N LEU A 503 -2.95 -26.98 5.67
CA LEU A 503 -2.56 -28.28 5.14
C LEU A 503 -1.98 -28.17 3.72
N ASN A 504 -2.63 -27.36 2.85
CA ASN A 504 -2.14 -27.12 1.49
C ASN A 504 -0.75 -26.45 1.50
N LEU A 505 -0.58 -25.41 2.33
CA LEU A 505 0.68 -24.67 2.40
C LEU A 505 1.82 -25.48 3.03
N LYS A 506 1.55 -26.33 4.02
CA LYS A 506 2.55 -27.22 4.62
C LYS A 506 3.08 -28.25 3.62
N SER A 507 2.25 -28.74 2.72
CA SER A 507 2.69 -29.71 1.70
C SER A 507 3.82 -29.18 0.80
N LEU A 508 3.96 -27.85 0.68
CA LEU A 508 5.02 -27.18 -0.08
C LEU A 508 6.30 -26.94 0.73
N CYS A 509 6.19 -26.76 2.05
CA CYS A 509 7.35 -26.51 2.92
C CYS A 509 8.24 -27.73 3.13
N PHE A 510 7.79 -28.94 2.79
CA PHE A 510 8.61 -30.16 2.80
C PHE A 510 9.37 -30.40 1.49
N HIS A 511 9.24 -29.49 0.52
CA HIS A 511 9.88 -29.58 -0.80
C HIS A 511 10.76 -28.36 -1.15
N VAL A 512 11.01 -27.47 -0.18
CA VAL A 512 11.96 -26.35 -0.23
C VAL A 512 12.94 -26.53 0.92
#